data_AF-A0A167FN49-F1
#
_entry.id   AF-A0A167FN49-F1
#
_cell.length_a   1.000
_cell.length_b   1.000
_cell.length_c   1.000
_cell.angle_alpha   90.00
_cell.angle_beta   90.00
_cell.angle_gamma   90.00
#
_symmetry.space_group_name_H-M   'P 1'
#
loop_
_entity.id
_entity.type
_entity.pdbx_description
1 polymer ?
#
loop_
_entity_poly.entity_id
_entity_poly.type
_entity_poly.pdbx_seq_one_letter_code
_entity_poly.pdbx_strand_id
1 'polypeptide(L)'
;MRGAVRPAGIDWAATCADPLTPLSLDAARQLWTSIARRHDHNVDPLLNRLDGLPLAITLMAHQGQLVSPTNLLEAYDSERTALVETGGGDRLTSLDVSIRLSINSHTMSQNANAARLLSILCLLPEGVALSDLPKILPTVQGIRKSALALVAVALVADVNGRLRTLSPIRDFVMEHLPPGGITLEELRAHYMLLADEAKKLGTDQSSKATSLLSIEFGNINSVLRHCWEDASCRTDVDALHVATGRLSMFSYFTRFGDCLPLLEDARNALECMGLHAAVAECTLAIGSMLSLTHYMPALEVLRDAKAKFEVIGYRLGVGQCTSRIGETLRMLNRYGDALSNLEQAKVEFETIGDRIRAAQMHGEHRHHAAHARSA
;
A
#
# COMPACT_ATOMS: atom_id res chain seq x y z
N MET A 1 9.71 10.13 -9.32
CA MET A 1 10.68 11.01 -8.63
C MET A 1 10.02 12.36 -8.39
N ARG A 2 9.61 12.65 -7.15
CA ARG A 2 9.35 14.02 -6.70
C ARG A 2 10.57 14.42 -5.87
N GLY A 3 11.51 15.13 -6.47
CA GLY A 3 12.75 15.55 -5.82
C GLY A 3 13.85 15.80 -6.85
N ALA A 4 14.49 16.97 -6.77
CA ALA A 4 15.67 17.31 -7.56
C ALA A 4 16.96 16.62 -7.05
N VAL A 5 16.84 15.84 -5.96
CA VAL A 5 17.95 15.21 -5.26
C VAL A 5 17.95 13.71 -5.54
N ARG A 6 19.11 13.20 -5.95
CA ARG A 6 19.29 11.78 -6.25
C ARG A 6 19.35 10.96 -4.96
N PRO A 7 18.77 9.74 -4.94
CA PRO A 7 19.03 8.79 -3.87
C PRO A 7 20.53 8.55 -3.69
N ALA A 8 21.01 8.65 -2.46
CA ALA A 8 22.42 8.41 -2.12
C ALA A 8 22.77 6.92 -2.26
N GLY A 9 24.02 6.62 -2.66
CA GLY A 9 24.57 5.25 -2.66
C GLY A 9 24.48 4.48 -3.99
N ILE A 10 24.09 5.14 -5.09
CA ILE A 10 24.03 4.53 -6.44
C ILE A 10 24.85 5.39 -7.40
N ASP A 11 25.69 4.74 -8.23
CA ASP A 11 26.40 5.41 -9.32
C ASP A 11 25.46 5.58 -10.52
N TRP A 12 24.95 6.81 -10.70
CA TRP A 12 23.99 7.12 -11.75
C TRP A 12 24.71 7.35 -13.07
N ALA A 13 24.27 6.67 -14.13
CA ALA A 13 24.79 6.89 -15.48
C ALA A 13 24.74 8.38 -15.87
N ALA A 14 25.74 8.85 -16.62
CA ALA A 14 25.87 10.27 -17.01
C ALA A 14 24.65 10.81 -17.79
N THR A 15 23.89 9.96 -18.47
CA THR A 15 22.63 10.29 -19.15
C THR A 15 21.47 10.61 -18.20
N CYS A 16 21.57 10.24 -16.93
CA CYS A 16 20.62 10.58 -15.87
C CYS A 16 21.15 11.73 -14.99
N ALA A 17 22.07 12.54 -15.51
CA ALA A 17 22.70 13.60 -14.74
C ALA A 17 21.72 14.76 -14.44
N ASP A 18 20.82 15.06 -15.36
CA ASP A 18 19.94 16.21 -15.21
C ASP A 18 18.61 15.85 -14.52
N PRO A 19 18.09 16.71 -13.62
CA PRO A 19 16.76 16.53 -13.07
C PRO A 19 15.71 16.44 -14.17
N LEU A 20 14.67 15.64 -13.96
CA LEU A 20 13.52 15.61 -14.86
C LEU A 20 12.84 16.98 -14.89
N THR A 21 12.96 17.68 -16.02
CA THR A 21 12.31 18.97 -16.25
C THR A 21 10.93 18.78 -16.90
N PRO A 22 10.03 19.78 -16.79
CA PRO A 22 8.84 19.83 -17.63
C PRO A 22 9.17 19.68 -19.11
N LEU A 23 8.22 19.14 -19.88
CA LEU A 23 8.37 19.03 -21.33
C LEU A 23 8.49 20.41 -21.97
N SER A 24 9.38 20.53 -22.95
CA SER A 24 9.39 21.69 -23.85
C SER A 24 8.07 21.78 -24.61
N LEU A 25 7.70 22.97 -25.07
CA LEU A 25 6.47 23.16 -25.85
C LEU A 25 6.43 22.27 -27.09
N ASP A 26 7.57 22.06 -27.77
CA ASP A 26 7.65 21.16 -28.92
C ASP A 26 7.41 19.69 -28.55
N ALA A 27 7.98 19.21 -27.45
CA ALA A 27 7.72 17.86 -26.95
C ALA A 27 6.26 17.71 -26.48
N ALA A 28 5.68 18.73 -25.85
CA ALA A 28 4.29 18.77 -25.45
C ALA A 28 3.34 18.71 -26.67
N ARG A 29 3.65 19.44 -27.75
CA ARG A 29 2.93 19.35 -29.03
C ARG A 29 3.01 17.95 -29.62
N GLN A 30 4.20 17.34 -29.66
CA GLN A 30 4.37 15.98 -30.17
C GLN A 30 3.52 14.97 -29.38
N LEU A 31 3.52 15.08 -28.05
CA LEU A 31 2.68 14.26 -27.17
C LEU A 31 1.19 14.47 -27.46
N TRP A 32 0.73 15.72 -27.53
CA TRP A 32 -0.65 16.06 -27.88
C TRP A 32 -1.06 15.46 -29.23
N THR A 33 -0.27 15.70 -30.28
CA THR A 33 -0.53 15.20 -31.64
C THR A 33 -0.64 13.68 -31.67
N SER A 34 0.19 12.97 -30.89
CA SER A 34 0.19 11.51 -30.86
C SER A 34 -1.13 10.92 -30.34
N ILE A 35 -1.82 11.64 -29.45
CA ILE A 35 -3.04 11.19 -28.76
C ILE A 35 -4.29 11.82 -29.38
N ALA A 36 -4.41 13.15 -29.36
CA ALA A 36 -5.63 13.86 -29.75
C ALA A 36 -5.83 13.90 -31.26
N ARG A 37 -4.73 14.01 -32.03
CA ARG A 37 -4.70 14.16 -33.50
C ARG A 37 -5.58 15.30 -34.05
N ARG A 38 -6.09 16.19 -33.20
CA ARG A 38 -6.86 17.39 -33.53
C ARG A 38 -6.05 18.64 -33.16
N HIS A 39 -6.12 19.65 -34.02
CA HIS A 39 -5.37 20.89 -33.87
C HIS A 39 -6.24 22.11 -34.17
N ASP A 40 -6.04 23.15 -33.39
CA ASP A 40 -6.48 24.52 -33.66
C ASP A 40 -5.42 25.52 -33.14
N HIS A 41 -5.72 26.81 -33.23
CA HIS A 41 -4.80 27.88 -32.81
C HIS A 41 -4.58 27.95 -31.28
N ASN A 42 -5.40 27.25 -30.48
CA ASN A 42 -5.36 27.27 -29.01
C ASN A 42 -4.63 26.07 -28.39
N VAL A 43 -4.04 25.18 -29.20
CA VAL A 43 -3.21 24.08 -28.69
C VAL A 43 -2.04 24.61 -27.86
N ASP A 44 -1.28 25.60 -28.35
CA ASP A 44 -0.12 26.12 -27.61
C ASP A 44 -0.50 26.87 -26.32
N PRO A 45 -1.50 27.77 -26.33
CA PRO A 45 -2.05 28.33 -25.09
C PRO A 45 -2.46 27.25 -24.07
N LEU A 46 -3.15 26.19 -24.50
CA LEU A 46 -3.55 25.08 -23.64
C LEU A 46 -2.32 24.35 -23.07
N LEU A 47 -1.35 23.97 -23.90
CA LEU A 47 -0.15 23.27 -23.44
C LEU A 47 0.68 24.09 -22.44
N ASN A 48 0.76 25.42 -22.64
CA ASN A 48 1.39 26.33 -21.70
C ASN A 48 0.66 26.38 -20.35
N ARG A 49 -0.67 26.18 -20.30
CA ARG A 49 -1.45 26.10 -19.05
C ARG A 49 -1.24 24.79 -18.29
N LEU A 50 -0.76 23.75 -18.95
CA LEU A 50 -0.48 22.43 -18.36
C LEU A 50 0.93 22.32 -17.77
N ASP A 51 1.67 23.44 -17.72
CA ASP A 51 3.01 23.58 -17.13
C ASP A 51 4.03 22.55 -17.64
N GLY A 52 3.84 22.03 -18.86
CA GLY A 52 4.71 20.99 -19.43
C GLY A 52 4.65 19.64 -18.71
N LEU A 53 3.64 19.39 -17.86
CA LEU A 53 3.50 18.15 -17.10
C LEU A 53 2.97 17.03 -18.02
N PRO A 54 3.73 15.93 -18.25
CA PRO A 54 3.33 14.87 -19.18
C PRO A 54 1.95 14.27 -18.86
N LEU A 55 1.64 14.08 -17.58
CA LEU A 55 0.37 13.50 -17.16
C LEU A 55 -0.82 14.44 -17.42
N ALA A 56 -0.67 15.74 -17.12
CA ALA A 56 -1.70 16.74 -17.41
C ALA A 56 -1.96 16.84 -18.92
N ILE A 57 -0.90 16.88 -19.72
CA ILE A 57 -0.98 16.87 -21.19
C ILE A 57 -1.68 15.60 -21.69
N THR A 58 -1.35 14.43 -21.13
CA THR A 58 -1.98 13.16 -21.49
C THR A 58 -3.48 13.18 -21.19
N LEU A 59 -3.87 13.58 -19.99
CA LEU A 59 -5.28 13.67 -19.58
C LEU A 59 -6.06 14.60 -20.53
N MET A 60 -5.53 15.78 -20.82
CA MET A 60 -6.18 16.74 -21.71
C MET A 60 -6.20 16.27 -23.17
N ALA A 61 -5.14 15.64 -23.66
CA ALA A 61 -5.09 15.13 -25.03
C ALA A 61 -6.10 14.00 -25.25
N HIS A 62 -6.37 13.17 -24.23
CA HIS A 62 -7.45 12.18 -24.27
C HIS A 62 -8.83 12.84 -24.40
N GLN A 63 -9.09 13.95 -23.71
CA GLN A 63 -10.31 14.75 -23.93
C GLN A 63 -10.33 15.40 -25.33
N GLY A 64 -9.16 15.79 -25.83
CA GLY A 64 -8.94 16.37 -27.16
C GLY A 64 -9.29 15.47 -28.33
N GLN A 65 -9.51 14.16 -28.11
CA GLN A 65 -10.04 13.26 -29.12
C GLN A 65 -11.49 13.58 -29.48
N LEU A 66 -12.26 14.13 -28.53
CA LEU A 66 -13.68 14.45 -28.69
C LEU A 66 -13.95 15.95 -28.73
N VAL A 67 -13.19 16.75 -27.98
CA VAL A 67 -13.38 18.19 -27.80
C VAL A 67 -12.26 18.98 -28.50
N SER A 68 -12.56 20.17 -29.06
CA SER A 68 -11.53 21.02 -29.66
C SER A 68 -10.62 21.65 -28.58
N PRO A 69 -9.34 21.93 -28.89
CA PRO A 69 -8.45 22.60 -27.93
C PRO A 69 -8.99 23.96 -27.44
N THR A 70 -9.69 24.72 -28.29
CA THR A 70 -10.39 25.96 -27.90
C THR A 70 -11.40 25.72 -26.78
N ASN A 71 -12.31 24.76 -26.95
CA ASN A 71 -13.33 24.45 -25.95
C ASN A 71 -12.71 23.84 -24.68
N LEU A 72 -11.61 23.10 -24.81
CA LEU A 72 -10.88 22.56 -23.65
C LEU A 72 -10.17 23.64 -22.84
N LEU A 73 -9.60 24.65 -23.50
CA LEU A 73 -9.00 25.79 -22.82
C LEU A 73 -10.04 26.57 -22.02
N GLU A 74 -11.22 26.82 -22.61
CA GLU A 74 -12.34 27.45 -21.90
C GLU A 74 -12.82 26.61 -20.71
N ALA A 75 -12.99 25.30 -20.90
CA ALA A 75 -13.37 24.39 -19.82
C ALA A 75 -12.32 24.36 -18.70
N TYR A 76 -11.03 24.40 -19.06
CA TYR A 76 -9.93 24.44 -18.11
C TYR A 76 -9.93 25.71 -17.26
N ASP A 77 -10.08 26.88 -17.87
CA ASP A 77 -10.12 28.14 -17.13
C ASP A 77 -11.35 28.23 -16.21
N SER A 78 -12.50 27.66 -16.64
CA SER A 78 -13.71 27.53 -15.82
C SER A 78 -13.50 26.60 -14.62
N GLU A 79 -13.00 25.38 -14.85
CA GLU A 79 -12.81 24.39 -13.78
C GLU A 79 -11.75 24.82 -12.78
N ARG A 80 -10.68 25.50 -13.25
CA ARG A 80 -9.68 26.11 -12.37
C ARG A 80 -10.32 27.13 -11.43
N THR A 81 -11.24 27.94 -11.93
CA THR A 81 -11.94 28.95 -11.11
C THR A 81 -12.82 28.26 -10.05
N ALA A 82 -13.59 27.25 -10.45
CA ALA A 82 -14.42 26.47 -9.52
C ALA A 82 -13.60 25.78 -8.43
N LEU A 83 -12.41 25.28 -8.75
CA LEU A 83 -11.48 24.68 -7.80
C LEU A 83 -10.92 25.71 -6.80
N VAL A 84 -10.60 26.93 -7.23
CA VAL A 84 -10.14 28.01 -6.33
C VAL A 84 -11.24 28.39 -5.34
N GLU A 85 -12.49 28.42 -5.79
CA GLU A 85 -13.64 28.77 -4.94
C GLU A 85 -14.00 27.69 -3.92
N THR A 86 -13.74 26.42 -4.25
CA THR A 86 -14.04 25.27 -3.39
C THR A 86 -12.86 24.83 -2.50
N GLY A 87 -11.62 25.12 -2.92
CA GLY A 87 -10.39 24.76 -2.21
C GLY A 87 -9.85 25.89 -1.35
N GLY A 88 -10.02 25.79 -0.03
CA GLY A 88 -9.44 26.72 0.92
C GLY A 88 -7.91 26.58 1.03
N GLY A 89 -7.17 27.35 0.24
CA GLY A 89 -5.82 27.83 0.62
C GLY A 89 -4.59 27.09 0.08
N ASP A 90 -4.71 26.03 -0.73
CA ASP A 90 -3.54 25.38 -1.34
C ASP A 90 -3.32 25.76 -2.81
N ARG A 91 -2.08 25.68 -3.28
CA ARG A 91 -1.68 26.09 -4.63
C ARG A 91 -2.14 25.05 -5.66
N LEU A 92 -3.34 25.25 -6.21
CA LEU A 92 -3.90 24.43 -7.28
C LEU A 92 -2.91 24.21 -8.42
N THR A 93 -2.65 22.94 -8.72
CA THR A 93 -1.76 22.57 -9.81
C THR A 93 -2.54 22.39 -11.11
N SER A 94 -1.87 22.59 -12.24
CA SER A 94 -2.47 22.31 -13.56
C SER A 94 -2.88 20.84 -13.72
N LEU A 95 -2.26 19.94 -12.95
CA LEU A 95 -2.63 18.55 -12.88
C LEU A 95 -3.98 18.34 -12.19
N ASP A 96 -4.27 19.05 -11.10
CA ASP A 96 -5.54 18.93 -10.36
C ASP A 96 -6.73 19.30 -11.23
N VAL A 97 -6.61 20.42 -11.96
CA VAL A 97 -7.61 20.88 -12.94
C VAL A 97 -7.80 19.83 -14.04
N SER A 98 -6.70 19.26 -14.54
CA SER A 98 -6.73 18.23 -15.59
C SER A 98 -7.41 16.94 -15.13
N ILE A 99 -7.16 16.50 -13.89
CA ILE A 99 -7.81 15.32 -13.31
C ILE A 99 -9.31 15.57 -13.16
N ARG A 100 -9.69 16.73 -12.61
CA ARG A 100 -11.10 17.07 -12.39
C ARG A 100 -11.89 17.17 -13.70
N LEU A 101 -11.31 17.80 -14.73
CA LEU A 101 -11.90 17.80 -16.08
C LEU A 101 -12.09 16.39 -16.64
N SER A 102 -11.11 15.49 -16.48
CA SER A 102 -11.27 14.10 -16.91
C SER A 102 -12.37 13.37 -16.14
N ILE A 103 -12.51 13.62 -14.83
CA ILE A 103 -13.59 13.06 -13.99
C ILE A 103 -14.96 13.59 -14.43
N ASN A 104 -15.06 14.86 -14.78
CA ASN A 104 -16.31 15.52 -15.20
C ASN A 104 -16.61 15.36 -16.71
N SER A 105 -15.81 14.57 -17.43
CA SER A 105 -15.96 14.38 -18.88
C SER A 105 -17.27 13.68 -19.26
N HIS A 106 -17.69 13.86 -20.52
CA HIS A 106 -18.90 13.21 -21.05
C HIS A 106 -18.82 11.67 -20.98
N THR A 107 -17.63 11.10 -21.21
CA THR A 107 -17.42 9.65 -21.11
C THR A 107 -17.65 9.14 -19.68
N MET A 108 -17.27 9.91 -18.66
CA MET A 108 -17.53 9.57 -17.26
C MET A 108 -19.01 9.69 -16.91
N SER A 109 -19.69 10.76 -17.35
CA SER A 109 -21.12 10.97 -17.04
C SER A 109 -22.06 9.93 -17.68
N GLN A 110 -21.68 9.37 -18.82
CA GLN A 110 -22.39 8.24 -19.44
C GLN A 110 -22.27 6.91 -18.66
N ASN A 111 -21.37 6.83 -17.68
CA ASN A 111 -21.08 5.62 -16.92
C ASN A 111 -21.23 5.89 -15.41
N ALA A 112 -22.44 5.72 -14.89
CA ALA A 112 -22.77 6.03 -13.49
C ALA A 112 -21.86 5.38 -12.43
N ASN A 113 -21.26 4.22 -12.75
CA ASN A 113 -20.37 3.50 -11.83
C ASN A 113 -18.87 3.86 -12.01
N ALA A 114 -18.49 4.66 -13.01
CA ALA A 114 -17.08 4.92 -13.31
C ALA A 114 -16.38 5.72 -12.21
N ALA A 115 -16.99 6.78 -11.69
CA ALA A 115 -16.44 7.55 -10.58
C ALA A 115 -16.28 6.72 -9.30
N ARG A 116 -17.27 5.87 -8.99
CA ARG A 116 -17.21 4.95 -7.84
C ARG A 116 -16.16 3.85 -8.02
N LEU A 117 -15.99 3.34 -9.24
CA LEU A 117 -14.92 2.39 -9.54
C LEU A 117 -13.55 3.07 -9.42
N LEU A 118 -13.41 4.32 -9.87
CA LEU A 118 -12.17 5.07 -9.77
C LEU A 118 -11.74 5.25 -8.31
N SER A 119 -12.65 5.64 -7.42
CA SER A 119 -12.32 5.82 -5.99
C SER A 119 -11.83 4.53 -5.36
N ILE A 120 -12.45 3.39 -5.70
CA ILE A 120 -12.01 2.06 -5.24
C ILE A 120 -10.66 1.65 -5.83
N LEU A 121 -10.42 1.88 -7.13
CA LEU A 121 -9.15 1.59 -7.77
C LEU A 121 -7.99 2.44 -7.20
N CYS A 122 -8.27 3.58 -6.59
CA CYS A 122 -7.25 4.41 -5.93
C CYS A 122 -6.71 3.78 -4.63
N LEU A 123 -7.43 2.81 -4.05
CA LEU A 123 -6.94 1.99 -2.93
C LEU A 123 -6.03 0.83 -3.39
N LEU A 124 -5.89 0.60 -4.70
CA LEU A 124 -5.16 -0.54 -5.25
C LEU A 124 -3.88 -0.09 -5.97
N PRO A 125 -2.78 0.15 -5.24
CA PRO A 125 -1.54 0.67 -5.82
C PRO A 125 -0.93 -0.27 -6.86
N GLU A 126 -1.15 -1.59 -6.79
CA GLU A 126 -0.68 -2.57 -7.79
C GLU A 126 -1.71 -2.80 -8.91
N GLY A 127 -2.79 -2.02 -8.93
CA GLY A 127 -3.89 -2.16 -9.87
C GLY A 127 -4.61 -3.49 -9.73
N VAL A 128 -5.44 -3.83 -10.71
CA VAL A 128 -6.22 -5.07 -10.71
C VAL A 128 -6.50 -5.55 -12.14
N ALA A 129 -6.55 -6.87 -12.35
CA ALA A 129 -6.93 -7.39 -13.66
C ALA A 129 -8.42 -7.14 -13.95
N LEU A 130 -8.74 -6.75 -15.19
CA LEU A 130 -10.12 -6.52 -15.62
C LEU A 130 -11.02 -7.77 -15.47
N SER A 131 -10.42 -8.96 -15.50
CA SER A 131 -11.09 -10.24 -15.27
C SER A 131 -11.48 -10.48 -13.81
N ASP A 132 -10.78 -9.88 -12.85
CA ASP A 132 -10.99 -10.09 -11.42
C ASP A 132 -11.93 -9.07 -10.79
N LEU A 133 -12.14 -7.92 -11.44
CA LEU A 133 -13.09 -6.89 -11.00
C LEU A 133 -14.49 -7.43 -10.64
N PRO A 134 -15.13 -8.32 -11.42
CA PRO A 134 -16.43 -8.90 -11.05
C PRO A 134 -16.40 -9.81 -9.81
N LYS A 135 -15.22 -10.37 -9.46
CA LYS A 135 -15.04 -11.19 -8.26
C LYS A 135 -14.87 -10.33 -7.01
N ILE A 136 -14.24 -9.17 -7.17
CA ILE A 136 -13.95 -8.22 -6.09
C ILE A 136 -15.18 -7.36 -5.79
N LEU A 137 -15.90 -6.92 -6.82
CA LEU A 137 -17.04 -6.01 -6.73
C LEU A 137 -18.31 -6.61 -7.38
N PRO A 138 -18.87 -7.68 -6.80
CA PRO A 138 -19.97 -8.43 -7.42
C PRO A 138 -21.27 -7.63 -7.56
N THR A 139 -21.52 -6.62 -6.72
CA THR A 139 -22.74 -5.78 -6.82
C THR A 139 -22.68 -4.74 -7.95
N VAL A 140 -21.51 -4.46 -8.52
CA VAL A 140 -21.35 -3.41 -9.55
C VAL A 140 -21.71 -3.93 -10.94
N GLN A 141 -22.90 -3.56 -11.39
CA GLN A 141 -23.33 -3.84 -12.77
C GLN A 141 -22.52 -3.02 -13.78
N GLY A 142 -22.17 -3.64 -14.91
CA GLY A 142 -21.44 -2.97 -16.00
C GLY A 142 -20.01 -2.55 -15.63
N ILE A 143 -19.37 -3.22 -14.66
CA ILE A 143 -18.03 -2.86 -14.18
C ILE A 143 -16.97 -2.81 -15.28
N ARG A 144 -17.05 -3.73 -16.27
CA ARG A 144 -16.16 -3.73 -17.44
C ARG A 144 -16.31 -2.45 -18.27
N LYS A 145 -17.54 -2.00 -18.54
CA LYS A 145 -17.80 -0.77 -19.29
C LYS A 145 -17.26 0.45 -18.53
N SER A 146 -17.44 0.46 -17.21
CA SER A 146 -16.94 1.53 -16.34
C SER A 146 -15.41 1.57 -16.32
N ALA A 147 -14.75 0.41 -16.25
CA ALA A 147 -13.29 0.31 -16.34
C ALA A 147 -12.75 0.82 -17.69
N LEU A 148 -13.40 0.44 -18.79
CA LEU A 148 -13.01 0.92 -20.13
C LEU A 148 -13.24 2.43 -20.29
N ALA A 149 -14.28 2.99 -19.67
CA ALA A 149 -14.50 4.44 -19.64
C ALA A 149 -13.36 5.16 -18.92
N LEU A 150 -12.88 4.63 -17.79
CA LEU A 150 -11.74 5.18 -17.05
C LEU A 150 -10.44 5.15 -17.85
N VAL A 151 -10.21 4.08 -18.61
CA VAL A 151 -9.07 3.96 -19.52
C VAL A 151 -9.18 4.98 -20.67
N ALA A 152 -10.38 5.15 -21.23
CA ALA A 152 -10.61 6.10 -22.32
C ALA A 152 -10.26 7.55 -21.94
N VAL A 153 -10.48 7.93 -20.67
CA VAL A 153 -10.17 9.27 -20.14
C VAL A 153 -8.79 9.36 -19.46
N ALA A 154 -7.96 8.32 -19.59
CA ALA A 154 -6.60 8.22 -19.04
C ALA A 154 -6.50 8.38 -17.50
N LEU A 155 -7.61 8.20 -16.77
CA LEU A 155 -7.59 8.16 -15.29
C LEU A 155 -7.05 6.83 -14.76
N VAL A 156 -7.16 5.78 -15.58
CA VAL A 156 -6.63 4.44 -15.32
C VAL A 156 -5.81 4.01 -16.53
N ALA A 157 -4.63 3.41 -16.29
CA ALA A 157 -3.79 2.83 -17.33
C ALA A 157 -3.76 1.30 -17.20
N ASP A 158 -3.63 0.60 -18.32
CA ASP A 158 -3.28 -0.82 -18.32
C ASP A 158 -1.76 -0.95 -18.25
N VAL A 159 -1.27 -1.48 -17.13
CA VAL A 159 0.15 -1.78 -16.92
C VAL A 159 0.28 -3.28 -16.70
N ASN A 160 0.83 -3.99 -17.69
CA ASN A 160 1.04 -5.44 -17.66
C ASN A 160 -0.26 -6.24 -17.42
N GLY A 161 -1.39 -5.84 -18.02
CA GLY A 161 -2.68 -6.49 -17.88
C GLY A 161 -3.43 -6.13 -16.60
N ARG A 162 -2.95 -5.12 -15.85
CA ARG A 162 -3.55 -4.63 -14.62
C ARG A 162 -3.93 -3.17 -14.76
N LEU A 163 -5.19 -2.88 -14.45
CA LEU A 163 -5.74 -1.54 -14.41
C LEU A 163 -5.23 -0.81 -13.18
N ARG A 164 -4.37 0.19 -13.39
CA ARG A 164 -3.68 0.93 -12.33
C ARG A 164 -3.96 2.42 -12.44
N THR A 165 -4.22 3.04 -11.30
CA THR A 165 -4.30 4.50 -11.13
C THR A 165 -2.91 5.03 -10.77
N LEU A 166 -2.47 6.09 -11.46
CA LEU A 166 -1.17 6.72 -11.16
C LEU A 166 -1.25 7.46 -9.82
N SER A 167 -0.15 7.47 -9.06
CA SER A 167 -0.13 8.06 -7.70
C SER A 167 -0.74 9.47 -7.62
N PRO A 168 -0.42 10.42 -8.52
CA PRO A 168 -1.00 11.76 -8.43
C PRO A 168 -2.54 11.78 -8.59
N ILE A 169 -3.08 10.85 -9.39
CA ILE A 169 -4.53 10.69 -9.56
C ILE A 169 -5.13 10.08 -8.30
N ARG A 170 -4.46 9.09 -7.69
CA ARG A 170 -4.92 8.49 -6.43
C ARG A 170 -4.99 9.53 -5.33
N ASP A 171 -3.94 10.33 -5.17
CA ASP A 171 -3.85 11.33 -4.10
C ASP A 171 -5.01 12.34 -4.25
N PHE A 172 -5.21 12.88 -5.46
CA PHE A 172 -6.32 13.79 -5.76
C PHE A 172 -7.70 13.15 -5.52
N VAL A 173 -7.92 11.93 -5.99
CA VAL A 173 -9.21 11.22 -5.88
C VAL A 173 -9.51 10.85 -4.44
N MET A 174 -8.53 10.41 -3.66
CA MET A 174 -8.74 10.05 -2.24
C MET A 174 -9.16 11.27 -1.41
N GLU A 175 -8.69 12.47 -1.77
CA GLU A 175 -9.07 13.71 -1.11
C GLU A 175 -10.45 14.22 -1.55
N HIS A 176 -10.77 14.18 -2.85
CA HIS A 176 -11.97 14.83 -3.40
C HIS A 176 -13.15 13.88 -3.66
N LEU A 177 -12.89 12.57 -3.77
CA LEU A 177 -13.88 11.53 -4.04
C LEU A 177 -13.55 10.26 -3.24
N PRO A 178 -13.61 10.32 -1.89
CA PRO A 178 -13.23 9.20 -1.06
C PRO A 178 -14.10 7.95 -1.35
N PRO A 179 -13.52 6.74 -1.29
CA PRO A 179 -14.26 5.52 -1.49
C PRO A 179 -15.30 5.33 -0.37
N GLY A 180 -16.44 4.73 -0.70
CA GLY A 180 -17.51 4.53 0.27
C GLY A 180 -18.61 3.58 -0.20
N GLY A 181 -19.56 3.31 0.70
CA GLY A 181 -20.71 2.44 0.48
C GLY A 181 -20.35 0.97 0.27
N ILE A 182 -21.31 0.21 -0.27
CA ILE A 182 -21.23 -1.26 -0.42
C ILE A 182 -19.99 -1.70 -1.20
N THR A 183 -19.55 -0.93 -2.20
CA THR A 183 -18.37 -1.26 -3.01
C THR A 183 -17.07 -1.23 -2.21
N LEU A 184 -16.98 -0.36 -1.20
CA LEU A 184 -15.84 -0.32 -0.30
C LEU A 184 -15.86 -1.52 0.65
N GLU A 185 -17.04 -1.89 1.17
CA GLU A 185 -17.21 -3.06 2.02
C GLU A 185 -16.82 -4.36 1.29
N GLU A 186 -17.27 -4.53 0.05
CA GLU A 186 -16.89 -5.67 -0.81
C GLU A 186 -15.38 -5.75 -1.05
N LEU A 187 -14.75 -4.60 -1.37
CA LEU A 187 -13.30 -4.52 -1.56
C LEU A 187 -12.54 -4.93 -0.29
N ARG A 188 -12.93 -4.35 0.85
CA ARG A 188 -12.32 -4.64 2.15
C ARG A 188 -12.45 -6.11 2.49
N ALA A 189 -13.65 -6.68 2.38
CA ALA A 189 -13.89 -8.10 2.64
C ALA A 189 -13.05 -9.00 1.74
N HIS A 190 -12.94 -8.68 0.44
CA HIS A 190 -12.13 -9.44 -0.51
C HIS A 190 -10.66 -9.48 -0.10
N TYR A 191 -10.05 -8.32 0.16
CA TYR A 191 -8.63 -8.24 0.47
C TYR A 191 -8.27 -8.71 1.88
N MET A 192 -9.19 -8.57 2.85
CA MET A 192 -9.05 -9.22 4.16
C MET A 192 -9.05 -10.74 4.04
N LEU A 193 -9.96 -11.31 3.23
CA LEU A 193 -10.00 -12.75 2.96
C LEU A 193 -8.75 -13.23 2.21
N LEU A 194 -8.23 -12.42 1.28
CA LEU A 194 -7.03 -12.76 0.53
C LEU A 194 -5.79 -12.91 1.44
N ALA A 195 -5.73 -12.16 2.53
CA ALA A 195 -4.66 -12.32 3.53
C ALA A 195 -4.63 -13.73 4.16
N ASP A 196 -5.74 -14.48 4.15
CA ASP A 196 -5.83 -15.87 4.66
C ASP A 196 -4.95 -16.84 3.89
N GLU A 197 -4.56 -16.51 2.66
CA GLU A 197 -3.62 -17.31 1.89
C GLU A 197 -2.30 -17.50 2.64
N ALA A 198 -1.94 -16.60 3.56
CA ALA A 198 -0.76 -16.73 4.40
C ALA A 198 -0.80 -17.97 5.32
N LYS A 199 -1.99 -18.51 5.63
CA LYS A 199 -2.13 -19.75 6.41
C LYS A 199 -1.57 -20.98 5.69
N LYS A 200 -1.42 -20.91 4.38
CA LYS A 200 -0.90 -22.00 3.53
C LYS A 200 0.63 -22.03 3.48
N LEU A 201 1.29 -21.06 4.11
CA LEU A 201 2.75 -21.09 4.24
C LEU A 201 3.18 -22.31 5.06
N GLY A 202 4.16 -23.05 4.53
CA GLY A 202 4.62 -24.31 5.13
C GLY A 202 3.79 -25.54 4.75
N THR A 203 2.77 -25.41 3.91
CA THR A 203 2.05 -26.55 3.30
C THR A 203 2.51 -26.79 1.85
N ASP A 204 1.96 -27.82 1.21
CA ASP A 204 2.12 -28.12 -0.22
C ASP A 204 1.67 -26.97 -1.14
N GLN A 205 0.81 -26.06 -0.65
CA GLN A 205 0.30 -24.91 -1.38
C GLN A 205 1.15 -23.63 -1.19
N SER A 206 2.24 -23.69 -0.43
CA SER A 206 3.06 -22.53 -0.06
C SER A 206 3.55 -21.71 -1.26
N SER A 207 3.99 -22.38 -2.34
CA SER A 207 4.48 -21.69 -3.56
C SER A 207 3.39 -20.86 -4.24
N LYS A 208 2.18 -21.43 -4.36
CA LYS A 208 1.03 -20.74 -4.96
C LYS A 208 0.57 -19.57 -4.11
N ALA A 209 0.47 -19.76 -2.79
CA ALA A 209 0.12 -18.71 -1.84
C ALA A 209 1.14 -17.57 -1.86
N THR A 210 2.44 -17.90 -1.89
CA THR A 210 3.51 -16.90 -1.96
C THR A 210 3.42 -16.06 -3.22
N SER A 211 3.26 -16.70 -4.39
CA SER A 211 3.11 -15.99 -5.66
C SER A 211 1.91 -15.03 -5.66
N LEU A 212 0.76 -15.50 -5.19
CA LEU A 212 -0.47 -14.71 -5.11
C LEU A 212 -0.32 -13.51 -4.16
N LEU A 213 0.19 -13.74 -2.95
CA LEU A 213 0.39 -12.68 -1.96
C LEU A 213 1.46 -11.69 -2.39
N SER A 214 2.54 -12.11 -3.06
CA SER A 214 3.55 -11.19 -3.58
C SER A 214 2.97 -10.23 -4.63
N ILE A 215 2.07 -10.71 -5.50
CA ILE A 215 1.40 -9.88 -6.52
C ILE A 215 0.45 -8.87 -5.87
N GLU A 216 -0.31 -9.31 -4.85
CA GLU A 216 -1.37 -8.51 -4.24
C GLU A 216 -0.92 -7.79 -2.95
N PHE A 217 0.34 -7.91 -2.53
CA PHE A 217 0.84 -7.37 -1.26
C PHE A 217 0.54 -5.89 -1.11
N GLY A 218 0.88 -5.08 -2.13
CA GLY A 218 0.64 -3.64 -2.09
C GLY A 218 -0.84 -3.28 -2.00
N ASN A 219 -1.71 -4.08 -2.62
CA ASN A 219 -3.16 -3.92 -2.56
C ASN A 219 -3.71 -4.28 -1.18
N ILE A 220 -3.34 -5.45 -0.63
CA ILE A 220 -3.76 -5.86 0.72
C ILE A 220 -3.27 -4.81 1.73
N ASN A 221 -1.99 -4.42 1.68
CA ASN A 221 -1.40 -3.45 2.59
C ASN A 221 -2.15 -2.11 2.55
N SER A 222 -2.39 -1.58 1.35
CA SER A 222 -3.11 -0.31 1.14
C SER A 222 -4.55 -0.36 1.67
N VAL A 223 -5.29 -1.44 1.38
CA VAL A 223 -6.67 -1.61 1.86
C VAL A 223 -6.73 -1.73 3.39
N LEU A 224 -5.84 -2.52 3.99
CA LEU A 224 -5.80 -2.69 5.45
C LEU A 224 -5.41 -1.39 6.16
N ARG A 225 -4.47 -0.61 5.63
CA ARG A 225 -4.13 0.73 6.16
C ARG A 225 -5.34 1.65 6.14
N HIS A 226 -6.04 1.70 4.99
CA HIS A 226 -7.27 2.49 4.86
C HIS A 226 -8.38 2.02 5.83
N CYS A 227 -8.43 0.74 6.20
CA CYS A 227 -9.34 0.26 7.23
C CYS A 227 -8.97 0.77 8.63
N TRP A 228 -7.68 0.82 8.98
CA TRP A 228 -7.23 1.33 10.29
C TRP A 228 -7.40 2.84 10.45
N GLU A 229 -7.26 3.59 9.35
CA GLU A 229 -7.47 5.04 9.31
C GLU A 229 -8.97 5.42 9.35
N ASP A 230 -9.85 4.57 8.80
CA ASP A 230 -11.29 4.83 8.73
C ASP A 230 -12.02 4.42 10.01
N ALA A 231 -12.55 5.41 10.73
CA ALA A 231 -13.32 5.19 11.96
C ALA A 231 -14.62 4.38 11.76
N SER A 232 -15.16 4.28 10.55
CA SER A 232 -16.33 3.45 10.24
C SER A 232 -16.01 1.96 10.16
N CYS A 233 -14.74 1.58 9.97
CA CYS A 233 -14.30 0.18 9.89
C CYS A 233 -14.21 -0.52 11.27
N ARG A 234 -14.61 0.17 12.34
CA ARG A 234 -14.54 -0.31 13.74
C ARG A 234 -15.58 -1.38 14.09
N THR A 235 -16.38 -1.84 13.14
CA THR A 235 -17.40 -2.88 13.35
C THR A 235 -16.84 -4.31 13.36
N ASP A 236 -15.69 -4.56 12.73
CA ASP A 236 -15.00 -5.87 12.74
C ASP A 236 -13.49 -5.71 12.93
N VAL A 237 -13.11 -5.12 14.07
CA VAL A 237 -11.71 -4.89 14.45
C VAL A 237 -10.93 -6.20 14.56
N ASP A 238 -11.59 -7.29 15.00
CA ASP A 238 -10.97 -8.60 15.16
C ASP A 238 -10.55 -9.18 13.81
N ALA A 239 -11.44 -9.17 12.80
CA ALA A 239 -11.07 -9.65 11.46
C ALA A 239 -9.95 -8.80 10.83
N LEU A 240 -10.01 -7.48 11.03
CA LEU A 240 -8.98 -6.56 10.52
C LEU A 240 -7.61 -6.80 11.17
N HIS A 241 -7.58 -6.98 12.49
CA HIS A 241 -6.38 -7.35 13.24
C HIS A 241 -5.80 -8.68 12.76
N VAL A 242 -6.66 -9.68 12.59
CA VAL A 242 -6.26 -11.00 12.08
C VAL A 242 -5.70 -10.92 10.66
N ALA A 243 -6.32 -10.16 9.75
CA ALA A 243 -5.82 -9.96 8.39
C ALA A 243 -4.46 -9.23 8.39
N THR A 244 -4.31 -8.22 9.26
CA THR A 244 -3.05 -7.49 9.45
C THR A 244 -1.92 -8.42 9.93
N GLY A 245 -2.20 -9.26 10.93
CA GLY A 245 -1.27 -10.26 11.42
C GLY A 245 -0.87 -11.29 10.34
N ARG A 246 -1.82 -11.71 9.49
CA ARG A 246 -1.55 -12.62 8.36
C ARG A 246 -0.62 -12.02 7.32
N LEU A 247 -0.84 -10.76 6.93
CA LEU A 247 0.04 -10.08 5.97
C LEU A 247 1.45 -9.87 6.57
N SER A 248 1.53 -9.47 7.84
CA SER A 248 2.80 -9.36 8.56
C SER A 248 3.54 -10.69 8.65
N MET A 249 2.83 -11.78 8.94
CA MET A 249 3.40 -13.13 8.96
C MET A 249 4.00 -13.50 7.60
N PHE A 250 3.25 -13.25 6.52
CA PHE A 250 3.75 -13.47 5.15
C PHE A 250 5.01 -12.66 4.89
N SER A 251 4.99 -11.35 5.20
CA SER A 251 6.13 -10.45 5.00
C SER A 251 7.37 -10.92 5.77
N TYR A 252 7.20 -11.33 7.03
CA TYR A 252 8.28 -11.85 7.87
C TYR A 252 8.91 -13.12 7.29
N PHE A 253 8.11 -14.15 6.97
CA PHE A 253 8.65 -15.45 6.53
C PHE A 253 9.22 -15.43 5.12
N THR A 254 8.65 -14.61 4.23
CA THR A 254 9.11 -14.53 2.83
C THR A 254 10.13 -13.41 2.61
N ARG A 255 10.32 -12.54 3.61
CA ARG A 255 11.12 -11.31 3.52
C ARG A 255 10.68 -10.41 2.36
N PHE A 256 9.36 -10.36 2.13
CA PHE A 256 8.75 -9.63 1.03
C PHE A 256 7.85 -8.52 1.55
N GLY A 257 7.97 -7.34 0.94
CA GLY A 257 7.16 -6.17 1.28
C GLY A 257 7.48 -5.57 2.64
N ASP A 258 7.06 -4.32 2.85
CA ASP A 258 7.18 -3.62 4.12
C ASP A 258 5.81 -3.51 4.80
N CYS A 259 5.63 -4.25 5.89
CA CYS A 259 4.44 -4.20 6.72
C CYS A 259 4.58 -3.26 7.93
N LEU A 260 5.74 -2.66 8.18
CA LEU A 260 5.93 -1.81 9.37
C LEU A 260 4.93 -0.65 9.43
N PRO A 261 4.71 0.11 8.34
CA PRO A 261 3.75 1.22 8.40
C PRO A 261 2.33 0.74 8.73
N LEU A 262 1.89 -0.39 8.17
CA LEU A 262 0.58 -0.97 8.46
C LEU A 262 0.45 -1.41 9.92
N LEU A 263 1.49 -2.05 10.46
CA LEU A 263 1.50 -2.48 11.86
C LEU A 263 1.49 -1.29 12.83
N GLU A 264 2.10 -0.17 12.46
CA GLU A 264 2.06 1.07 13.24
C GLU A 264 0.67 1.70 13.24
N ASP A 265 -0.01 1.80 12.09
CA ASP A 265 -1.39 2.29 12.05
C ASP A 265 -2.31 1.41 12.90
N ALA A 266 -2.17 0.09 12.77
CA ALA A 266 -2.93 -0.88 13.54
C ALA A 266 -2.70 -0.71 15.04
N ARG A 267 -1.44 -0.64 15.47
CA ARG A 267 -1.07 -0.42 16.88
C ARG A 267 -1.69 0.86 17.42
N ASN A 268 -1.56 1.97 16.70
CA ASN A 268 -2.07 3.27 17.13
C ASN A 268 -3.60 3.26 17.24
N ALA A 269 -4.29 2.66 16.27
CA ALA A 269 -5.75 2.53 16.27
C ALA A 269 -6.23 1.64 17.44
N LEU A 270 -5.60 0.49 17.65
CA LEU A 270 -5.91 -0.44 18.74
C LEU A 270 -5.62 0.18 20.12
N GLU A 271 -4.59 1.00 20.24
CA GLU A 271 -4.26 1.73 21.45
C GLU A 271 -5.33 2.79 21.78
N CYS A 272 -5.82 3.52 20.78
CA CYS A 272 -6.95 4.42 20.94
C CYS A 272 -8.24 3.71 21.37
N MET A 273 -8.37 2.41 21.06
CA MET A 273 -9.51 1.57 21.46
C MET A 273 -9.32 0.88 22.82
N GLY A 274 -8.14 0.95 23.43
CA GLY A 274 -7.83 0.26 24.68
C GLY A 274 -7.68 -1.27 24.53
N LEU A 275 -7.44 -1.78 23.32
CA LEU A 275 -7.30 -3.21 23.05
C LEU A 275 -5.86 -3.68 23.34
N HIS A 276 -5.50 -3.73 24.62
CA HIS A 276 -4.12 -3.97 25.07
C HIS A 276 -3.48 -5.27 24.55
N ALA A 277 -4.25 -6.36 24.42
CA ALA A 277 -3.74 -7.62 23.88
C ALA A 277 -3.34 -7.50 22.40
N ALA A 278 -4.21 -6.89 21.58
CA ALA A 278 -3.94 -6.66 20.17
C ALA A 278 -2.78 -5.66 19.97
N VAL A 279 -2.66 -4.63 20.82
CA VAL A 279 -1.50 -3.72 20.84
C VAL A 279 -0.19 -4.47 21.10
N ALA A 280 -0.18 -5.40 22.06
CA ALA A 280 1.00 -6.22 22.36
C ALA A 280 1.37 -7.13 21.18
N GLU A 281 0.38 -7.71 20.51
CA GLU A 281 0.59 -8.52 19.29
C GLU A 281 1.17 -7.70 18.13
N CYS A 282 0.63 -6.50 17.85
CA CYS A 282 1.21 -5.59 16.86
C CYS A 282 2.64 -5.19 17.24
N THR A 283 2.91 -4.92 18.52
CA THR A 283 4.25 -4.56 19.01
C THR A 283 5.24 -5.71 18.80
N LEU A 284 4.85 -6.95 19.08
CA LEU A 284 5.66 -8.15 18.79
C LEU A 284 5.92 -8.31 17.29
N ALA A 285 4.91 -8.09 16.44
CA ALA A 285 5.05 -8.15 14.98
C ALA A 285 6.03 -7.10 14.45
N ILE A 286 5.95 -5.85 14.94
CA ILE A 286 6.89 -4.76 14.61
C ILE A 286 8.31 -5.15 15.03
N GLY A 287 8.49 -5.63 16.26
CA GLY A 287 9.78 -6.08 16.76
C GLY A 287 10.37 -7.23 15.93
N SER A 288 9.52 -8.17 15.49
CA SER A 288 9.91 -9.27 14.62
C SER A 288 10.35 -8.78 13.23
N MET A 289 9.64 -7.83 12.63
CA MET A 289 10.03 -7.23 11.36
C MET A 289 11.36 -6.46 11.46
N LEU A 290 11.53 -5.65 12.51
CA LEU A 290 12.78 -4.94 12.77
C LEU A 290 13.95 -5.90 13.01
N SER A 291 13.71 -7.08 13.61
CA SER A 291 14.76 -8.07 13.86
C SER A 291 15.43 -8.62 12.60
N LEU A 292 14.86 -8.36 11.41
CA LEU A 292 15.47 -8.75 10.14
C LEU A 292 16.62 -7.83 9.72
N THR A 293 16.60 -6.55 10.12
CA THR A 293 17.52 -5.52 9.59
C THR A 293 18.03 -4.53 10.64
N HIS A 294 17.26 -4.26 11.69
CA HIS A 294 17.52 -3.25 12.73
C HIS A 294 17.50 -3.89 14.13
N TYR A 295 18.52 -4.69 14.45
CA TYR A 295 18.55 -5.53 15.66
C TYR A 295 18.42 -4.74 16.98
N MET A 296 19.06 -3.57 17.09
CA MET A 296 19.01 -2.78 18.33
C MET A 296 17.60 -2.20 18.59
N PRO A 297 16.96 -1.48 17.65
CA PRO A 297 15.54 -1.10 17.77
C PRO A 297 14.61 -2.30 18.00
N ALA A 298 14.87 -3.43 17.34
CA ALA A 298 14.07 -4.64 17.53
C ALA A 298 14.07 -5.11 19.00
N LEU A 299 15.22 -5.11 19.67
CA LEU A 299 15.31 -5.51 21.08
C LEU A 299 14.51 -4.60 22.02
N GLU A 300 14.47 -3.30 21.76
CA GLU A 300 13.68 -2.35 22.54
C GLU A 300 12.19 -2.65 22.39
N VAL A 301 11.72 -2.76 21.14
CA VAL A 301 10.31 -3.04 20.83
C VAL A 301 9.87 -4.42 21.33
N LEU A 302 10.71 -5.46 21.21
CA LEU A 302 10.38 -6.79 21.70
C LEU A 302 10.31 -6.88 23.23
N ARG A 303 11.14 -6.11 23.95
CA ARG A 303 11.07 -6.02 25.42
C ARG A 303 9.81 -5.30 25.88
N ASP A 304 9.42 -4.24 25.17
CA ASP A 304 8.15 -3.55 25.42
C ASP A 304 6.95 -4.49 25.17
N ALA A 305 6.94 -5.23 24.05
CA ALA A 305 5.92 -6.26 23.80
C ALA A 305 5.86 -7.32 24.90
N LYS A 306 7.03 -7.81 25.36
CA LYS A 306 7.12 -8.78 26.46
C LYS A 306 6.48 -8.23 27.73
N ALA A 307 6.84 -7.01 28.14
CA ALA A 307 6.30 -6.37 29.34
C ALA A 307 4.77 -6.22 29.25
N LYS A 308 4.24 -5.83 28.09
CA LYS A 308 2.79 -5.76 27.85
C LYS A 308 2.11 -7.12 28.02
N PHE A 309 2.68 -8.19 27.46
CA PHE A 309 2.12 -9.54 27.63
C PHE A 309 2.22 -10.06 29.07
N GLU A 310 3.27 -9.72 29.80
CA GLU A 310 3.41 -10.05 31.22
C GLU A 310 2.30 -9.39 32.06
N VAL A 311 2.01 -8.10 31.82
CA VAL A 311 0.91 -7.38 32.48
C VAL A 311 -0.45 -8.02 32.19
N ILE A 312 -0.68 -8.49 30.96
CA ILE A 312 -1.94 -9.14 30.55
C ILE A 312 -2.01 -10.60 31.02
N GLY A 313 -0.88 -11.19 31.45
CA GLY A 313 -0.78 -12.61 31.80
C GLY A 313 -0.81 -13.55 30.60
N TYR A 314 -0.55 -13.05 29.39
CA TYR A 314 -0.56 -13.86 28.17
C TYR A 314 0.78 -14.56 27.93
N ARG A 315 0.95 -15.70 28.61
CA ARG A 315 2.18 -16.51 28.64
C ARG A 315 2.73 -16.90 27.26
N LEU A 316 1.85 -17.20 26.30
CA LEU A 316 2.28 -17.51 24.94
C LEU A 316 3.02 -16.33 24.29
N GLY A 317 2.51 -15.10 24.44
CA GLY A 317 3.15 -13.88 23.94
C GLY A 317 4.49 -13.61 24.63
N VAL A 318 4.58 -13.86 25.94
CA VAL A 318 5.85 -13.75 26.70
C VAL A 318 6.92 -14.70 26.14
N GLY A 319 6.54 -15.96 25.91
CA GLY A 319 7.43 -16.97 25.31
C GLY A 319 7.88 -16.58 23.90
N GLN A 320 6.96 -16.08 23.06
CA GLN A 320 7.25 -15.60 21.72
C GLN A 320 8.21 -14.41 21.71
N CYS A 321 7.99 -13.40 22.57
CA CYS A 321 8.90 -12.25 22.68
C CYS A 321 10.29 -12.70 23.14
N THR A 322 10.36 -13.59 24.14
CA THR A 322 11.62 -14.08 24.69
C THR A 322 12.42 -14.86 23.65
N SER A 323 11.76 -15.70 22.85
CA SER A 323 12.37 -16.40 21.71
C SER A 323 12.94 -15.41 20.68
N ARG A 324 12.15 -14.43 20.23
CA ARG A 324 12.59 -13.41 19.26
C ARG A 324 13.74 -12.53 19.78
N ILE A 325 13.75 -12.21 21.07
CA ILE A 325 14.87 -11.51 21.73
C ILE A 325 16.13 -12.38 21.65
N GLY A 326 16.03 -13.67 21.96
CA GLY A 326 17.14 -14.61 21.86
C GLY A 326 17.72 -14.70 20.44
N GLU A 327 16.86 -14.85 19.43
CA GLU A 327 17.25 -14.85 18.02
C GLU A 327 17.96 -13.54 17.61
N THR A 328 17.44 -12.40 18.07
CA THR A 328 18.01 -11.07 17.76
C THR A 328 19.36 -10.85 18.44
N LEU A 329 19.50 -11.26 19.71
CA LEU A 329 20.77 -11.21 20.44
C LEU A 329 21.84 -12.08 19.79
N ARG A 330 21.45 -13.22 19.22
CA ARG A 330 22.35 -14.05 18.43
C ARG A 330 22.85 -13.32 17.18
N MET A 331 21.98 -12.58 16.48
CA MET A 331 22.41 -11.77 15.32
C MET A 331 23.41 -10.68 15.70
N LEU A 332 23.42 -10.26 16.97
CA LEU A 332 24.39 -9.34 17.57
C LEU A 332 25.62 -10.04 18.17
N ASN A 333 25.81 -11.35 17.95
CA ASN A 333 26.88 -12.18 18.51
C ASN A 333 26.90 -12.24 20.06
N ARG A 334 25.78 -11.94 20.72
CA ARG A 334 25.63 -12.04 22.18
C ARG A 334 25.12 -13.42 22.58
N TYR A 335 25.94 -14.44 22.33
CA TYR A 335 25.50 -15.84 22.43
C TYR A 335 25.08 -16.28 23.83
N GLY A 336 25.75 -15.80 24.89
CA GLY A 336 25.37 -16.13 26.27
C GLY A 336 23.96 -15.64 26.62
N ASP A 337 23.65 -14.38 26.28
CA ASP A 337 22.32 -13.80 26.49
C ASP A 337 21.27 -14.47 25.61
N ALA A 338 21.63 -14.81 24.37
CA ALA A 338 20.75 -15.52 23.45
C ALA A 338 20.35 -16.90 23.99
N LEU A 339 21.31 -17.69 24.48
CA LEU A 339 21.05 -19.02 25.06
C LEU A 339 20.14 -18.92 26.29
N SER A 340 20.39 -17.97 27.18
CA SER A 340 19.56 -17.75 28.37
C SER A 340 18.11 -17.43 27.99
N ASN A 341 17.89 -16.59 26.99
CA ASN A 341 16.53 -16.26 26.52
C ASN A 341 15.85 -17.47 25.86
N LEU A 342 16.55 -18.23 25.03
CA LEU A 342 15.97 -19.42 24.39
C LEU A 342 15.60 -20.51 25.40
N GLU A 343 16.39 -20.68 26.46
CA GLU A 343 16.06 -21.59 27.56
C GLU A 343 14.82 -21.11 28.33
N GLN A 344 14.71 -19.82 28.65
CA GLN A 344 13.51 -19.25 29.26
C GLN A 344 12.27 -19.43 28.38
N ALA A 345 12.38 -19.14 27.08
CA ALA A 345 11.29 -19.33 26.13
C ALA A 345 10.83 -20.79 26.06
N LYS A 346 11.78 -21.74 26.07
CA LYS A 346 11.49 -23.17 26.12
C LYS A 346 10.67 -23.53 27.36
N VAL A 347 11.11 -23.12 28.55
CA VAL A 347 10.40 -23.41 29.82
C VAL A 347 8.98 -22.83 29.77
N GLU A 348 8.82 -21.64 29.20
CA GLU A 348 7.52 -21.00 29.05
C GLU A 348 6.58 -21.82 28.15
N PHE A 349 7.08 -22.27 26.98
CA PHE A 349 6.32 -23.13 26.07
C PHE A 349 5.99 -24.50 26.66
N GLU A 350 6.92 -25.12 27.40
CA GLU A 350 6.67 -26.38 28.12
C GLU A 350 5.55 -26.21 29.17
N THR A 351 5.56 -25.09 29.89
CA THR A 351 4.56 -24.85 30.94
C THR A 351 3.16 -24.66 30.38
N ILE A 352 3.02 -24.07 29.19
CA ILE A 352 1.71 -23.94 28.51
C ILE A 352 1.35 -25.16 27.66
N GLY A 353 2.18 -26.21 27.64
CA GLY A 353 1.96 -27.44 26.89
C GLY A 353 2.25 -27.37 25.39
N ASP A 354 2.87 -26.29 24.89
CA ASP A 354 3.26 -26.12 23.48
C ASP A 354 4.57 -26.87 23.19
N ARG A 355 4.45 -28.19 23.05
CA ARG A 355 5.59 -29.10 22.82
C ARG A 355 6.32 -28.85 21.50
N ILE A 356 5.63 -28.31 20.50
CA ILE A 356 6.23 -28.04 19.18
C ILE A 356 7.20 -26.87 19.31
N ARG A 357 6.76 -25.74 19.88
CA ARG A 357 7.63 -24.58 20.07
C ARG A 357 8.75 -24.87 21.08
N ALA A 358 8.48 -25.63 22.14
CA ALA A 358 9.52 -26.07 23.07
C ALA A 358 10.64 -26.88 22.39
N ALA A 359 10.27 -27.79 21.48
CA ALA A 359 11.23 -28.58 20.71
C ALA A 359 12.06 -27.72 19.72
N GLN A 360 11.43 -26.73 19.08
CA GLN A 360 12.11 -25.77 18.20
C GLN A 360 13.18 -24.98 18.97
N MET A 361 12.84 -24.40 20.12
CA MET A 361 13.78 -23.67 20.98
C MET A 361 14.95 -24.55 21.43
N HIS A 362 14.68 -25.83 21.68
CA HIS A 362 15.72 -26.78 22.06
C HIS A 362 16.71 -27.10 20.93
N GLY A 363 16.24 -27.17 19.68
CA GLY A 363 17.08 -27.33 18.50
C GLY A 363 17.98 -26.11 18.27
N GLU A 364 17.40 -24.92 18.35
CA GLU A 364 18.12 -23.64 18.22
C GLU A 364 19.16 -23.47 19.33
N HIS A 365 18.78 -23.72 20.59
CA HIS A 365 19.70 -23.69 21.73
C HIS A 365 20.92 -24.60 21.51
N ARG A 366 20.72 -25.83 21.02
CA ARG A 366 21.85 -26.75 20.73
C ARG A 366 22.75 -26.23 19.61
N HIS A 367 22.17 -25.69 18.54
CA HIS A 367 22.94 -25.10 17.44
C HIS A 367 23.78 -23.90 17.93
N HIS A 368 23.20 -23.03 18.75
CA HIS A 368 23.86 -21.82 19.23
C HIS A 368 24.90 -22.10 20.33
N ALA A 369 24.68 -23.11 21.17
CA ALA A 369 25.65 -23.55 22.16
C ALA A 369 26.90 -24.18 21.53
N ALA A 370 26.82 -24.66 20.29
CA ALA A 370 28.00 -25.09 19.53
C ALA A 370 28.83 -23.88 19.05
N HIS A 371 28.18 -22.85 18.50
CA HIS A 371 28.84 -21.62 18.05
C HIS A 371 29.45 -20.81 19.18
N ALA A 372 28.78 -20.74 20.34
CA ALA A 372 29.30 -20.07 21.54
C ALA A 372 30.55 -20.75 22.13
N ARG A 373 30.79 -22.02 21.80
CA ARG A 373 31.97 -22.78 22.23
C ARG A 373 33.14 -22.68 21.25
N SER A 374 32.89 -22.19 20.03
CA SER A 374 33.90 -22.02 18.96
C SER A 374 34.36 -20.57 18.76
N ALA A 375 33.68 -19.61 19.36
CA ALA A 375 34.05 -18.19 19.43
C ALA A 375 34.71 -17.91 20.78
#